data_AF-R7Y5R8-F1
#
_entry.id   AF-R7Y5R8-F1
#
_cell.length_a   1.000
_cell.length_b   1.000
_cell.length_c   1.000
_cell.angle_alpha   90.00
_cell.angle_beta   90.00
_cell.angle_gamma   90.00
#
_symmetry.space_group_name_H-M   'P 1'
#
loop_
_entity.id
_entity.type
_entity.pdbx_description
1 polymer ?
#
loop_
_entity_poly.entity_id
_entity_poly.type
_entity_poly.pdbx_seq_one_letter_code
_entity_poly.pdbx_strand_id
1 'polypeptide(L)'
;MSKSPTLQAQWKQIKDDWRVEYRDGEGSYTSYRDRLVVIQKGSPTAQAQLIAHEFGHAVYPLTIDHSSTESCINSQLDNEGAATFNNIKIQREIIANGGPDIGIAGGNEAGFNAIYDEYLGSQRSDAEYQKAIRKMGAFYGENLNPSTAPELNYRQYYEKGCN
;
A
#
# COMPACT_ATOMS: atom_id res chain seq x y z
N MET A 1 -5.40 -13.88 8.46
CA MET A 1 -3.92 -13.94 8.47
C MET A 1 -3.35 -15.27 7.99
N SER A 2 -3.82 -16.45 8.47
CA SER A 2 -3.23 -17.77 8.13
C SER A 2 -3.29 -18.21 6.66
N LYS A 3 -4.01 -17.46 5.80
CA LYS A 3 -4.25 -17.79 4.40
C LYS A 3 -3.33 -17.03 3.41
N SER A 4 -2.43 -16.18 3.89
CA SER A 4 -1.40 -15.53 3.05
C SER A 4 -0.01 -15.78 3.64
N PRO A 5 0.88 -16.49 2.92
CA PRO A 5 2.29 -16.60 3.31
C PRO A 5 2.99 -15.25 3.37
N THR A 6 2.70 -14.33 2.45
CA THR A 6 3.29 -12.98 2.45
C THR A 6 2.94 -12.22 3.72
N LEU A 7 1.66 -12.18 4.10
CA LEU A 7 1.22 -11.50 5.31
C LEU A 7 1.84 -12.08 6.58
N GLN A 8 2.00 -13.42 6.65
CA GLN A 8 2.67 -14.08 7.78
C GLN A 8 4.15 -13.71 7.88
N ALA A 9 4.85 -13.68 6.74
CA ALA A 9 6.25 -13.29 6.69
C ALA A 9 6.45 -11.83 7.09
N GLN A 10 5.59 -10.93 6.60
CA GLN A 10 5.63 -9.50 6.94
C GLN A 10 5.33 -9.27 8.41
N TRP A 11 4.32 -9.94 8.98
CA TRP A 11 4.08 -9.89 10.41
C TRP A 11 5.32 -10.29 11.21
N LYS A 12 5.99 -11.39 10.82
CA LYS A 12 7.23 -11.82 11.48
C LYS A 12 8.35 -10.78 11.35
N GLN A 13 8.43 -10.08 10.21
CA GLN A 13 9.43 -9.05 9.96
C GLN A 13 9.23 -7.82 10.84
N ILE A 14 7.99 -7.36 11.04
CA ILE A 14 7.74 -6.08 11.71
C ILE A 14 7.38 -6.21 13.19
N LYS A 15 6.86 -7.36 13.66
CA LYS A 15 6.28 -7.52 15.01
C LYS A 15 7.21 -7.15 16.18
N ASP A 16 8.52 -7.24 16.01
CA ASP A 16 9.51 -6.99 17.08
C ASP A 16 9.97 -5.52 17.09
N ASP A 17 9.83 -4.81 15.97
CA ASP A 17 10.34 -3.44 15.77
C ASP A 17 9.24 -2.37 15.61
N TRP A 18 8.02 -2.79 15.27
CA TRP A 18 6.87 -1.93 15.01
C TRP A 18 5.74 -2.22 15.98
N ARG A 19 5.03 -1.16 16.38
CA ARG A 19 3.76 -1.27 17.07
C ARG A 19 2.63 -1.38 16.05
N VAL A 20 1.66 -2.25 16.32
CA VAL A 20 0.42 -2.35 15.54
C VAL A 20 -0.75 -2.09 16.47
N GLU A 21 -1.51 -1.05 16.19
CA GLU A 21 -2.63 -0.60 17.02
C GLU A 21 -3.93 -0.58 16.23
N TYR A 22 -5.01 -1.02 16.88
CA TYR A 22 -6.35 -1.02 16.30
C TYR A 22 -7.18 0.10 16.92
N ARG A 23 -7.57 1.10 16.13
CA ARG A 23 -8.24 2.32 16.61
C ARG A 23 -9.59 2.54 15.95
N ASP A 24 -10.46 3.28 16.63
CA ASP A 24 -11.76 3.72 16.12
C ASP A 24 -11.63 5.16 15.58
N GLY A 25 -12.18 5.44 14.40
CA GLY A 25 -12.04 6.74 13.73
C GLY A 25 -10.61 7.02 13.22
N GLU A 26 -10.46 8.01 12.35
CA GLU A 26 -9.18 8.51 11.76
C GLU A 26 -8.57 7.72 10.58
N GLY A 27 -9.09 6.55 10.22
CA GLY A 27 -8.53 5.78 9.11
C GLY A 27 -7.38 4.87 9.54
N SER A 28 -6.65 4.35 8.54
CA SER A 28 -5.44 3.55 8.75
C SER A 28 -4.25 4.30 8.17
N TYR A 29 -3.08 4.11 8.79
CA TYR A 29 -1.84 4.73 8.32
C TYR A 29 -0.61 4.04 8.92
N THR A 30 0.52 4.27 8.28
CA THR A 30 1.84 3.82 8.73
C THR A 30 2.74 5.03 9.00
N SER A 31 3.22 5.15 10.24
CA SER A 31 4.19 6.16 10.67
C SER A 31 5.59 5.55 10.75
N TYR A 32 6.46 5.90 9.80
CA TYR A 32 7.86 5.49 9.80
C TYR A 32 8.64 6.07 11.00
N ARG A 33 8.33 7.31 11.40
CA ARG A 33 8.97 7.98 12.53
C ARG A 33 8.72 7.24 13.85
N ASP A 34 7.48 6.85 14.07
CA ASP A 34 7.04 6.28 15.35
C ASP A 34 7.04 4.74 15.35
N ARG A 35 7.48 4.14 14.22
CA ARG A 35 7.36 2.71 13.89
C ARG A 35 6.01 2.15 14.30
N LEU A 36 4.96 2.79 13.81
CA LEU A 36 3.59 2.52 14.20
C LEU A 36 2.72 2.26 12.96
N VAL A 37 1.99 1.15 12.98
CA VAL A 37 0.89 0.87 12.05
C VAL A 37 -0.42 1.03 12.82
N VAL A 38 -1.29 1.92 12.35
CA VAL A 38 -2.64 2.08 12.87
C VAL A 38 -3.62 1.46 11.88
N ILE A 39 -4.46 0.55 12.38
CA ILE A 39 -5.52 -0.12 11.62
C ILE A 39 -6.87 0.34 12.16
N GLN A 40 -7.71 0.89 11.29
CA GLN A 40 -9.08 1.19 11.65
C GLN A 40 -9.85 -0.11 11.95
N LYS A 41 -10.55 -0.14 13.09
CA LYS A 41 -11.46 -1.24 13.42
C LYS A 41 -12.63 -1.30 12.43
N GLY A 42 -13.02 -2.51 12.07
CA GLY A 42 -14.10 -2.76 11.12
C GLY A 42 -14.43 -4.25 11.02
N SER A 43 -15.06 -4.67 9.93
CA SER A 43 -15.27 -6.10 9.66
C SER A 43 -13.92 -6.83 9.52
N PRO A 44 -13.86 -8.15 9.77
CA PRO A 44 -12.61 -8.91 9.60
C PRO A 44 -12.00 -8.77 8.19
N THR A 45 -12.83 -8.71 7.15
CA THR A 45 -12.40 -8.52 5.77
C THR A 45 -11.81 -7.13 5.54
N ALA A 46 -12.48 -6.07 6.01
CA ALA A 46 -11.98 -4.70 5.91
C ALA A 46 -10.67 -4.52 6.68
N GLN A 47 -10.55 -5.09 7.88
CA GLN A 47 -9.29 -5.05 8.63
C GLN A 47 -8.18 -5.80 7.91
N ALA A 48 -8.46 -6.96 7.30
CA ALA A 48 -7.45 -7.70 6.54
C ALA A 48 -6.96 -6.92 5.31
N GLN A 49 -7.85 -6.18 4.63
CA GLN A 49 -7.50 -5.26 3.55
C GLN A 49 -6.54 -4.16 4.02
N LEU A 50 -6.91 -3.47 5.10
CA LEU A 50 -6.11 -2.38 5.67
C LEU A 50 -4.76 -2.88 6.15
N ILE A 51 -4.71 -4.02 6.84
CA ILE A 51 -3.46 -4.64 7.26
C ILE A 51 -2.57 -4.96 6.05
N ALA A 52 -3.15 -5.49 4.97
CA ALA A 52 -2.39 -5.83 3.77
C ALA A 52 -1.77 -4.57 3.11
N HIS A 53 -2.50 -3.45 3.08
CA HIS A 53 -1.99 -2.17 2.59
C HIS A 53 -0.91 -1.60 3.54
N GLU A 54 -1.23 -1.42 4.83
CA GLU A 54 -0.34 -0.77 5.79
C GLU A 54 0.95 -1.57 6.06
N PHE A 55 0.89 -2.90 6.04
CA PHE A 55 2.13 -3.69 6.14
C PHE A 55 3.00 -3.52 4.90
N GLY A 56 2.39 -3.25 3.75
CA GLY A 56 3.11 -2.91 2.53
C GLY A 56 3.97 -1.65 2.70
N HIS A 57 3.44 -0.60 3.33
CA HIS A 57 4.25 0.55 3.75
C HIS A 57 5.34 0.14 4.74
N ALA A 58 4.98 -0.55 5.82
CA ALA A 58 5.93 -0.86 6.90
C ALA A 58 7.14 -1.70 6.45
N VAL A 59 6.98 -2.54 5.41
CA VAL A 59 8.08 -3.35 4.85
C VAL A 59 8.76 -2.72 3.64
N TYR A 60 8.20 -1.64 3.07
CA TYR A 60 8.81 -0.92 1.95
C TYR A 60 9.91 0.02 2.48
N PRO A 61 11.14 -0.04 1.94
CA PRO A 61 12.26 0.78 2.41
C PRO A 61 12.16 2.22 1.86
N LEU A 62 11.14 2.98 2.28
CA LEU A 62 10.90 4.34 1.81
C LEU A 62 12.13 5.23 2.02
N THR A 63 12.61 5.83 0.93
CA THR A 63 13.58 6.94 0.92
C THR A 63 13.01 8.04 0.05
N ILE A 64 12.75 9.21 0.62
CA ILE A 64 12.19 10.35 -0.12
C ILE A 64 13.33 11.10 -0.81
N ASP A 65 13.30 11.16 -2.14
CA ASP A 65 14.24 11.92 -2.94
C ASP A 65 13.82 13.40 -3.03
N HIS A 66 14.54 14.27 -2.31
CA HIS A 66 14.32 15.72 -2.30
C HIS A 66 15.11 16.49 -3.38
N SER A 67 15.68 15.82 -4.39
CA SER A 67 16.43 16.46 -5.48
C SER A 67 15.57 17.39 -6.35
N SER A 68 14.27 17.12 -6.43
CA SER A 68 13.27 17.97 -7.07
C SER A 68 11.88 17.72 -6.48
N THR A 69 10.94 18.65 -6.66
CA THR A 69 9.53 18.47 -6.28
C THR A 69 8.96 17.19 -6.91
N GLU A 70 9.26 16.93 -8.19
CA GLU A 70 8.78 15.75 -8.90
C GLU A 70 9.40 14.46 -8.34
N SER A 71 10.69 14.45 -8.00
CA SER A 71 11.35 13.31 -7.36
C SER A 71 10.72 12.99 -5.98
N CYS A 72 10.39 14.02 -5.23
CA CYS A 72 9.77 13.90 -3.91
C CYS A 72 8.36 13.32 -4.02
N ILE A 73 7.53 13.88 -4.91
CA ILE A 73 6.18 13.37 -5.20
C ILE A 73 6.25 11.91 -5.63
N ASN A 74 7.16 11.58 -6.54
CA ASN A 74 7.32 10.24 -7.04
C ASN A 74 7.75 9.23 -5.97
N SER A 75 8.60 9.63 -5.03
CA SER A 75 9.01 8.76 -3.91
C SER A 75 7.83 8.42 -3.00
N GLN A 76 6.96 9.40 -2.75
CA GLN A 76 5.74 9.21 -1.97
C GLN A 76 4.73 8.32 -2.70
N LEU A 77 4.53 8.55 -4.01
CA LEU A 77 3.64 7.73 -4.83
C LEU A 77 4.15 6.29 -5.00
N ASP A 78 5.46 6.07 -5.11
CA ASP A 78 6.04 4.72 -5.14
C ASP A 78 5.71 3.92 -3.87
N ASN A 79 5.66 4.60 -2.72
CA ASN A 79 5.27 4.00 -1.46
C ASN A 79 3.78 3.58 -1.44
N GLU A 80 2.86 4.39 -1.97
CA GLU A 80 1.45 3.98 -2.17
C GLU A 80 1.31 2.84 -3.19
N GLY A 81 2.11 2.88 -4.26
CA GLY A 81 2.20 1.82 -5.25
C GLY A 81 2.68 0.49 -4.64
N ALA A 82 3.70 0.54 -3.77
CA ALA A 82 4.21 -0.63 -3.06
C ALA A 82 3.17 -1.22 -2.09
N ALA A 83 2.46 -0.37 -1.34
CA ALA A 83 1.41 -0.78 -0.43
C ALA A 83 0.22 -1.42 -1.15
N THR A 84 -0.21 -0.81 -2.26
CA THR A 84 -1.31 -1.34 -3.08
C THR A 84 -0.91 -2.65 -3.74
N PHE A 85 0.32 -2.75 -4.25
CA PHE A 85 0.86 -4.00 -4.81
C PHE A 85 0.86 -5.11 -3.76
N ASN A 86 1.23 -4.78 -2.52
CA ASN A 86 1.22 -5.71 -1.41
C ASN A 86 -0.19 -6.19 -1.07
N ASN A 87 -1.17 -5.26 -1.04
CA ASN A 87 -2.57 -5.61 -0.83
C ASN A 87 -3.06 -6.62 -1.88
N ILE A 88 -2.79 -6.38 -3.17
CA ILE A 88 -3.22 -7.29 -4.26
C ILE A 88 -2.57 -8.67 -4.10
N LYS A 89 -1.27 -8.71 -3.81
CA LYS A 89 -0.55 -9.97 -3.61
C LYS A 89 -1.17 -10.79 -2.48
N ILE A 90 -1.43 -10.17 -1.33
CA ILE A 90 -2.02 -10.83 -0.17
C ILE A 90 -3.47 -11.26 -0.46
N GLN A 91 -4.26 -10.41 -1.12
CA GLN A 91 -5.63 -10.73 -1.51
C GLN A 91 -5.68 -11.98 -2.40
N ARG A 92 -4.81 -12.07 -3.41
CA ARG A 92 -4.71 -13.23 -4.31
C ARG A 92 -4.27 -14.49 -3.57
N GLU A 93 -3.33 -14.39 -2.65
CA GLU A 93 -2.91 -15.52 -1.82
C GLU A 93 -4.05 -16.02 -0.91
N ILE A 94 -4.81 -15.11 -0.30
CA ILE A 94 -5.96 -15.48 0.55
C ILE A 94 -7.01 -16.23 -0.27
N ILE A 95 -7.39 -15.69 -1.44
CA ILE A 95 -8.37 -16.32 -2.33
C ILE A 95 -7.88 -17.70 -2.80
N ALA A 96 -6.61 -17.80 -3.24
CA ALA A 96 -6.03 -19.05 -3.69
C ALA A 96 -6.02 -20.14 -2.60
N ASN A 97 -5.93 -19.73 -1.32
CA ASN A 97 -5.97 -20.63 -0.17
C ASN A 97 -7.38 -20.83 0.42
N GLY A 98 -8.43 -20.46 -0.32
CA GLY A 98 -9.85 -20.64 0.04
C GLY A 98 -10.36 -19.68 1.12
N GLY A 99 -9.70 -18.52 1.28
CA GLY A 99 -10.18 -17.43 2.13
C GLY A 99 -11.10 -16.46 1.39
N PRO A 100 -11.65 -15.46 2.09
CA PRO A 100 -12.52 -14.46 1.49
C PRO A 100 -11.71 -13.49 0.61
N ASP A 101 -12.39 -12.89 -0.37
CA ASP A 101 -11.84 -11.71 -1.05
C ASP A 101 -11.85 -10.52 -0.08
N ILE A 102 -10.66 -9.94 0.13
CA ILE A 102 -10.47 -8.76 0.99
C ILE A 102 -10.54 -7.45 0.21
N GLY A 103 -10.65 -7.50 -1.13
CA GLY A 103 -10.63 -6.35 -2.02
C GLY A 103 -9.29 -5.62 -2.05
N ILE A 104 -9.26 -4.46 -2.73
CA ILE A 104 -8.11 -3.56 -2.81
C ILE A 104 -8.46 -2.20 -2.19
N ALA A 105 -7.61 -1.70 -1.28
CA ALA A 105 -7.82 -0.41 -0.63
C ALA A 105 -7.87 0.74 -1.65
N GLY A 106 -8.71 1.74 -1.39
CA GLY A 106 -8.90 2.90 -2.27
C GLY A 106 -9.90 2.69 -3.43
N GLY A 107 -10.24 1.46 -3.80
CA GLY A 107 -11.12 1.18 -4.96
C GLY A 107 -10.36 1.12 -6.28
N ASN A 108 -11.05 1.21 -7.43
CA ASN A 108 -10.46 1.07 -8.78
C ASN A 108 -9.72 -0.26 -9.05
N GLU A 109 -10.30 -1.37 -8.56
CA GLU A 109 -9.68 -2.70 -8.62
C GLU A 109 -9.25 -3.13 -10.03
N ALA A 110 -10.00 -2.74 -11.07
CA ALA A 110 -9.68 -3.10 -12.45
C ALA A 110 -8.33 -2.50 -12.91
N GLY A 111 -8.07 -1.23 -12.60
CA GLY A 111 -6.82 -0.55 -12.98
C GLY A 111 -5.62 -1.13 -12.25
N PHE A 112 -5.76 -1.34 -10.94
CA PHE A 112 -4.71 -1.93 -10.11
C PHE A 112 -4.42 -3.39 -10.48
N ASN A 113 -5.44 -4.20 -10.72
CA ASN A 113 -5.25 -5.58 -11.19
C ASN A 113 -4.57 -5.64 -12.54
N ALA A 114 -4.91 -4.75 -13.50
CA ALA A 114 -4.25 -4.72 -14.80
C ALA A 114 -2.74 -4.48 -14.69
N ILE A 115 -2.31 -3.55 -13.81
CA ILE A 115 -0.88 -3.28 -13.55
C ILE A 115 -0.21 -4.49 -12.89
N TYR A 116 -0.87 -5.11 -11.91
CA TYR A 116 -0.33 -6.29 -11.23
C TYR A 116 -0.23 -7.51 -12.17
N ASP A 117 -1.20 -7.69 -13.07
CA ASP A 117 -1.21 -8.76 -14.06
C ASP A 117 -0.12 -8.57 -15.12
N GLU A 118 0.15 -7.32 -15.53
CA GLU A 118 1.31 -6.99 -16.37
C GLU A 118 2.61 -7.44 -15.68
N TYR A 119 2.76 -7.15 -14.38
CA TYR A 119 3.91 -7.63 -13.60
C TYR A 119 3.96 -9.16 -13.55
N LEU A 120 2.84 -9.85 -13.35
CA LEU A 120 2.81 -11.31 -13.34
C LEU A 120 3.21 -11.94 -14.69
N GLY A 121 2.93 -11.27 -15.80
CA GLY A 121 3.35 -11.67 -17.15
C GLY A 121 4.81 -11.34 -17.48
N SER A 122 5.48 -10.54 -16.65
CA SER A 122 6.87 -10.14 -16.83
C SER A 122 7.86 -11.20 -16.32
N GLN A 123 9.16 -10.88 -16.38
CA GLN A 123 10.22 -11.68 -15.75
C GLN A 123 10.24 -11.56 -14.21
N ARG A 124 9.43 -10.67 -13.63
CA ARG A 124 9.31 -10.44 -12.18
C ARG A 124 10.65 -10.14 -11.51
N SER A 125 11.51 -9.42 -12.23
CA SER A 125 12.77 -8.89 -11.69
C SER A 125 12.49 -7.68 -10.79
N ASP A 126 13.48 -7.30 -9.99
CA ASP A 126 13.41 -6.08 -9.17
C ASP A 126 13.08 -4.84 -10.02
N ALA A 127 13.64 -4.75 -11.23
CA ALA A 127 13.36 -3.65 -12.15
C ALA A 127 11.88 -3.62 -12.60
N GLU A 128 11.28 -4.78 -12.89
CA GLU A 128 9.86 -4.85 -13.26
C GLU A 128 8.95 -4.60 -12.05
N TYR A 129 9.37 -5.01 -10.84
CA TYR A 129 8.67 -4.64 -9.61
C TYR A 129 8.69 -3.12 -9.39
N GLN A 130 9.85 -2.47 -9.51
CA GLN A 130 9.97 -1.01 -9.38
C GLN A 130 9.11 -0.28 -10.42
N LYS A 131 9.10 -0.77 -11.67
CA LYS A 131 8.23 -0.23 -12.71
C LYS A 131 6.75 -0.44 -12.40
N ALA A 132 6.37 -1.58 -11.84
CA ALA A 132 4.99 -1.87 -11.46
C ALA A 132 4.51 -0.95 -10.34
N ILE A 133 5.30 -0.78 -9.26
CA ILE A 133 4.93 0.13 -8.17
C ILE A 133 4.92 1.58 -8.63
N ARG A 134 5.79 2.00 -9.55
CA ARG A 134 5.75 3.35 -10.15
C ARG A 134 4.47 3.60 -10.93
N LYS A 135 4.07 2.64 -11.77
CA LYS A 135 2.79 2.71 -12.50
C LYS A 135 1.60 2.74 -11.54
N MET A 136 1.64 1.90 -10.52
CA MET A 136 0.58 1.80 -9.51
C MET A 136 0.47 3.07 -8.68
N GLY A 137 1.60 3.65 -8.26
CA GLY A 137 1.70 4.91 -7.55
C GLY A 137 1.19 6.08 -8.39
N ALA A 138 1.58 6.17 -9.66
CA ALA A 138 1.04 7.18 -10.56
C ALA A 138 -0.48 7.06 -10.72
N PHE A 139 -0.99 5.83 -10.90
CA PHE A 139 -2.44 5.59 -10.96
C PHE A 139 -3.14 5.98 -9.66
N TYR A 140 -2.57 5.60 -8.51
CA TYR A 140 -3.05 5.97 -7.17
C TYR A 140 -3.12 7.50 -7.02
N GLY A 141 -2.04 8.18 -7.41
CA GLY A 141 -1.88 9.63 -7.36
C GLY A 141 -2.95 10.42 -8.10
N GLU A 142 -3.39 9.92 -9.26
CA GLU A 142 -4.36 10.60 -10.12
C GLU A 142 -5.82 10.24 -9.82
N ASN A 143 -6.08 9.04 -9.29
CA ASN A 143 -7.43 8.48 -9.20
C ASN A 143 -7.99 8.38 -7.77
N LEU A 144 -7.17 8.66 -6.76
CA LEU A 144 -7.58 8.57 -5.35
C LEU A 144 -7.36 9.89 -4.62
N ASN A 145 -8.15 10.09 -3.57
CA ASN A 145 -8.11 11.27 -2.71
C ASN A 145 -7.79 10.84 -1.27
N PRO A 146 -6.93 11.58 -0.54
CA PRO A 146 -6.72 11.33 0.88
C PRO A 146 -7.96 11.72 1.68
N SER A 147 -8.26 10.96 2.74
CA SER A 147 -9.42 11.24 3.60
C SER A 147 -9.34 12.59 4.31
N THR A 148 -8.13 13.12 4.51
CA THR A 148 -7.87 14.40 5.20
C THR A 148 -7.92 15.62 4.28
N ALA A 149 -7.90 15.41 2.95
CA ALA A 149 -8.00 16.47 1.94
C ALA A 149 -8.73 15.92 0.69
N PRO A 150 -10.03 15.59 0.82
CA PRO A 150 -10.79 14.90 -0.23
C PRO A 150 -10.95 15.71 -1.52
N GLU A 151 -10.68 17.02 -1.49
CA GLU A 151 -10.70 17.91 -2.64
C GLU A 151 -9.45 17.80 -3.54
N LEU A 152 -8.41 17.11 -3.08
CA LEU A 152 -7.15 16.92 -3.81
C LEU A 152 -6.99 15.46 -4.19
N ASN A 153 -6.40 15.18 -5.35
CA ASN A 153 -5.85 13.85 -5.57
C ASN A 153 -4.52 13.69 -4.81
N TYR A 154 -4.02 12.46 -4.65
CA TYR A 154 -2.79 12.22 -3.90
C TYR A 154 -1.57 12.92 -4.50
N ARG A 155 -1.51 13.10 -5.83
CA ARG A 155 -0.43 13.86 -6.47
C ARG A 155 -0.43 15.33 -6.02
N GLN A 156 -1.58 15.99 -6.06
CA GLN A 156 -1.77 17.37 -5.58
C GLN A 156 -1.52 17.48 -4.07
N TYR A 157 -1.92 16.46 -3.31
CA TYR A 157 -1.67 16.42 -1.87
C TYR A 157 -0.16 16.40 -1.56
N TYR A 158 0.60 15.53 -2.23
CA TYR A 158 2.06 15.45 -2.02
C TYR A 158 2.81 16.67 -2.56
N GLU A 159 2.34 17.30 -3.63
CA GLU A 159 2.91 18.56 -4.14
C GLU A 159 2.98 19.62 -3.04
N LYS A 160 1.97 19.74 -2.18
CA LYS A 160 1.97 20.69 -1.04
C LYS A 160 3.05 20.39 -0.01
N GLY A 161 3.47 19.13 0.15
CA GLY A 161 4.48 18.69 1.12
C GLY A 161 5.90 18.58 0.55
N CYS A 162 6.05 18.65 -0.78
CA CYS A 162 7.31 18.52 -1.51
C CYS A 162 7.86 19.86 -2.03
N ASN A 163 7.19 20.97 -1.71
CA ASN A 163 7.60 22.34 -2.04
C ASN A 163 8.46 22.98 -0.95
#